data_AF-A0A9D7RR20-F1
#
_entry.id   AF-A0A9D7RR20-F1
#
_cell.length_a   1.000
_cell.length_b   1.000
_cell.length_c   1.000
_cell.angle_alpha   90.00
_cell.angle_beta   90.00
_cell.angle_gamma   90.00
#
_symmetry.space_group_name_H-M   'P 1'
#
loop_
_entity.id
_entity.type
_entity.pdbx_description
1 polymer ?
#
loop_
_entity_poly.entity_id
_entity_poly.type
_entity_poly.pdbx_seq_one_letter_code
_entity_poly.pdbx_strand_id
1 'polypeptide(L)'
;MPINWPVQLTAAIVPLVVGFVWYNPKVFGTAWAKAVGMTEEDRKSANMPLMFGLTFVFSLLLSFCYDAFANHWASYQAFFRPVAEHGLGIDPTTPFGTELKGHIDAYGERFSTWRHGAVHGIIMSIMFILPAT
;
A
#
# COMPACT_ATOMS: atom_id res chain seq x y z
N MET A 1 -3.23 2.73 -16.53
CA MET A 1 -4.32 1.77 -16.22
C MET A 1 -5.28 2.44 -15.25
N PRO A 2 -6.60 2.17 -15.29
CA PRO A 2 -7.55 2.73 -14.33
C PRO A 2 -7.23 2.24 -12.91
N ILE A 3 -7.61 3.03 -11.90
CA ILE A 3 -7.47 2.64 -10.50
C ILE A 3 -8.35 1.42 -10.23
N ASN A 4 -7.76 0.38 -9.62
CA ASN A 4 -8.50 -0.78 -9.14
C ASN A 4 -9.04 -0.51 -7.73
N TRP A 5 -10.19 0.17 -7.64
CA TRP A 5 -10.81 0.54 -6.37
C TRP A 5 -11.05 -0.63 -5.41
N PRO A 6 -11.57 -1.81 -5.86
CA PRO A 6 -11.70 -2.97 -4.98
C PRO A 6 -10.38 -3.38 -4.31
N VAL A 7 -9.28 -3.38 -5.05
CA VAL A 7 -7.95 -3.71 -4.50
C VAL A 7 -7.50 -2.66 -3.49
N GLN A 8 -7.64 -1.38 -3.81
CA GLN A 8 -7.20 -0.29 -2.91
C GLN A 8 -7.99 -0.28 -1.60
N LEU A 9 -9.32 -0.43 -1.68
CA LEU A 9 -10.18 -0.47 -0.49
C LEU A 9 -9.91 -1.73 0.35
N THR A 10 -9.68 -2.88 -0.28
CA THR A 10 -9.34 -4.11 0.44
C THR A 10 -7.98 -4.01 1.13
N ALA A 11 -6.98 -3.43 0.45
CA ALA A 11 -5.65 -3.19 1.02
C ALA A 11 -5.73 -2.23 2.23
N ALA A 12 -6.56 -1.19 2.17
CA ALA A 12 -6.76 -0.24 3.26
C ALA A 12 -7.37 -0.87 4.54
N ILE A 13 -8.03 -2.03 4.43
CA ILE A 13 -8.59 -2.75 5.57
C ILE A 13 -7.50 -3.55 6.31
N VAL A 14 -6.40 -3.91 5.64
CA VAL A 14 -5.35 -4.78 6.23
C VAL A 14 -4.79 -4.21 7.54
N PRO A 15 -4.40 -2.92 7.65
CA PRO A 15 -3.89 -2.39 8.90
C PRO A 15 -4.91 -2.39 10.05
N LEU A 16 -6.20 -2.27 9.75
CA LEU A 16 -7.26 -2.37 10.77
C LEU A 16 -7.37 -3.79 11.32
N VAL A 17 -7.31 -4.82 10.45
CA VAL A 17 -7.36 -6.23 10.87
C VAL A 17 -6.10 -6.59 11.65
N VAL A 18 -4.92 -6.18 11.16
CA VAL A 18 -3.65 -6.40 11.87
C VAL A 18 -3.67 -5.70 13.22
N GLY A 19 -4.12 -4.45 13.29
CA GLY A 19 -4.27 -3.70 14.54
C GLY A 19 -5.24 -4.37 15.50
N PHE A 20 -6.38 -4.88 15.03
CA PHE A 20 -7.35 -5.60 15.85
C PHE A 20 -6.72 -6.84 16.52
N VAL A 21 -5.91 -7.59 15.79
CA VAL A 21 -5.19 -8.75 16.33
C VAL A 21 -4.08 -8.30 17.28
N TRP A 22 -3.24 -7.34 16.87
CA TRP A 22 -2.08 -6.88 17.61
C TRP A 22 -2.45 -6.26 18.97
N TYR A 23 -3.43 -5.34 18.96
CA TYR A 23 -3.88 -4.63 20.16
C TYR A 23 -4.89 -5.43 20.99
N ASN A 24 -5.20 -6.68 20.61
CA ASN A 24 -6.06 -7.54 21.43
C ASN A 24 -5.36 -7.87 22.77
N PRO A 25 -6.05 -7.80 23.92
CA PRO A 25 -5.47 -8.15 25.22
C PRO A 25 -4.89 -9.56 25.31
N LYS A 26 -5.37 -10.51 24.47
CA LYS A 26 -4.91 -11.91 24.40
C LYS A 26 -3.66 -12.10 23.53
N VAL A 27 -3.21 -11.07 22.82
CA VAL A 27 -2.04 -11.11 21.93
C VAL A 27 -0.95 -10.20 22.49
N PHE A 28 -0.94 -8.91 22.13
CA PHE A 28 0.04 -7.94 22.65
C PHE A 28 -0.58 -6.72 23.32
N GLY A 29 -1.91 -6.54 23.28
CA GLY A 29 -2.58 -5.33 23.75
C GLY A 29 -2.27 -4.96 25.21
N THR A 30 -2.28 -5.94 26.12
CA THR A 30 -1.98 -5.70 27.55
C THR A 30 -0.52 -5.33 27.77
N ALA A 31 0.40 -6.05 27.12
CA ALA A 31 1.84 -5.81 27.23
C ALA A 31 2.21 -4.45 26.64
N TRP A 32 1.68 -4.12 25.46
CA TRP A 32 1.86 -2.83 24.80
C TRP A 32 1.31 -1.69 25.65
N ALA A 33 0.07 -1.80 26.15
CA ALA A 33 -0.53 -0.77 27.00
C ALA A 33 0.31 -0.48 28.25
N LYS A 34 0.87 -1.53 28.88
CA LYS A 34 1.77 -1.36 30.03
C LYS A 34 3.09 -0.71 29.62
N ALA A 35 3.67 -1.12 28.48
CA ALA A 35 4.96 -0.60 28.00
C ALA A 35 4.90 0.90 27.65
N VAL A 36 3.78 1.37 27.12
CA VAL A 36 3.58 2.80 26.78
C VAL A 36 2.97 3.61 27.94
N GLY A 37 2.73 3.01 29.10
CA GLY A 37 2.16 3.68 30.27
C GLY A 37 0.69 4.08 30.12
N MET A 38 -0.08 3.38 29.27
CA MET A 38 -1.49 3.68 29.01
C MET A 38 -2.33 3.59 30.28
N THR A 39 -2.98 4.70 30.64
CA THR A 39 -3.87 4.79 31.80
C THR A 39 -5.30 4.34 31.46
N GLU A 40 -6.14 4.21 32.47
CA GLU A 40 -7.56 3.91 32.26
C GLU A 40 -8.32 5.13 31.73
N GLU A 41 -7.88 6.34 32.10
CA GLU A 41 -8.36 7.61 31.57
C GLU A 41 -8.11 7.74 30.06
N ASP A 42 -6.94 7.32 29.58
CA ASP A 42 -6.60 7.33 28.14
C ASP A 42 -7.57 6.44 27.34
N ARG A 43 -7.93 5.27 27.90
CA ARG A 43 -8.87 4.34 27.26
C ARG A 43 -10.27 4.92 27.19
N LYS A 44 -10.71 5.58 28.26
CA LYS A 44 -12.06 6.17 28.35
C LYS A 44 -12.22 7.43 27.49
N SER A 45 -11.14 8.19 27.29
CA SER A 45 -11.14 9.39 26.45
C SER A 45 -10.91 9.09 24.96
N ALA A 46 -10.63 7.84 24.60
CA ALA A 46 -10.36 7.43 23.22
C ALA A 46 -11.59 7.60 22.31
N ASN A 47 -11.41 8.35 21.21
CA ASN A 47 -12.44 8.49 20.18
C ASN A 47 -12.28 7.37 19.13
N MET A 48 -12.90 6.21 19.40
CA MET A 48 -12.77 5.02 18.54
C MET A 48 -13.21 5.26 17.09
N PRO A 49 -14.35 5.92 16.79
CA PRO A 49 -14.73 6.23 15.41
C PRO A 49 -13.68 7.08 14.67
N LEU A 50 -13.13 8.12 15.33
CA LEU A 50 -12.11 8.96 14.73
C LEU A 50 -10.82 8.17 14.47
N MET A 51 -10.35 7.38 15.43
CA MET A 51 -9.13 6.58 15.28
C MET A 51 -9.25 5.57 14.13
N PHE A 52 -10.34 4.80 14.06
CA PHE A 52 -10.54 3.84 12.98
C PHE A 52 -10.78 4.52 11.64
N GLY A 53 -11.52 5.63 11.61
CA GLY A 53 -11.73 6.41 10.39
C GLY A 53 -10.42 6.97 9.82
N LEU A 54 -9.60 7.60 10.67
CA LEU A 54 -8.28 8.09 10.27
C LEU A 54 -7.34 6.95 9.87
N THR A 55 -7.34 5.84 10.61
CA THR A 55 -6.54 4.67 10.25
C THR A 55 -6.91 4.16 8.87
N PHE A 56 -8.19 4.06 8.55
CA PHE A 56 -8.65 3.65 7.21
C PHE A 56 -8.19 4.63 6.13
N VAL A 57 -8.38 5.94 6.34
CA VAL A 57 -7.97 6.98 5.38
C VAL A 57 -6.46 6.92 5.13
N PHE A 58 -5.64 6.86 6.18
CA PHE A 58 -4.19 6.77 6.02
C PHE A 58 -3.75 5.43 5.42
N SER A 59 -4.44 4.34 5.73
CA SER A 59 -4.18 3.03 5.11
C SER A 59 -4.51 3.02 3.62
N LEU A 60 -5.56 3.74 3.21
CA LEU A 60 -5.91 3.93 1.81
C LEU A 60 -4.86 4.80 1.09
N LEU A 61 -4.36 5.87 1.72
CA LEU A 61 -3.26 6.64 1.14
C LEU A 61 -1.99 5.78 1.01
N LEU A 62 -1.68 4.99 2.04
CA LEU A 62 -0.55 4.07 2.03
C LEU A 62 -0.68 2.99 0.94
N SER A 63 -1.89 2.51 0.63
CA SER A 63 -2.09 1.49 -0.42
C SER A 63 -1.72 2.02 -1.81
N PHE A 64 -1.96 3.30 -2.10
CA PHE A 64 -1.50 3.94 -3.34
C PHE A 64 0.02 4.08 -3.39
N CYS A 65 0.67 4.46 -2.28
CA CYS A 65 2.13 4.48 -2.21
C CYS A 65 2.70 3.08 -2.42
N TYR A 66 2.10 2.08 -1.78
CA TYR A 66 2.54 0.70 -1.87
C TYR A 66 2.42 0.13 -3.29
N ASP A 67 1.32 0.41 -4.00
CA ASP A 67 1.17 0.03 -5.40
C ASP A 67 2.32 0.60 -6.26
N ALA A 68 2.68 1.88 -6.09
CA ALA A 68 3.79 2.48 -6.83
C ALA A 68 5.16 1.81 -6.58
N PHE A 69 5.35 1.19 -5.41
CA PHE A 69 6.58 0.48 -5.05
C PHE A 69 6.59 -1.00 -5.44
N ALA A 70 5.46 -1.68 -5.27
CA ALA A 70 5.36 -3.12 -5.54
C ALA A 70 5.13 -3.42 -7.03
N ASN A 71 4.48 -2.49 -7.75
CA ASN A 71 4.11 -2.62 -9.15
C ASN A 71 5.22 -2.10 -10.07
N HIS A 72 6.16 -2.98 -10.40
CA HIS A 72 7.27 -2.67 -11.31
C HIS A 72 6.80 -2.24 -12.70
N TRP A 73 5.62 -2.66 -13.15
CA TRP A 73 5.10 -2.23 -14.45
C TRP A 73 4.72 -0.76 -14.45
N ALA A 74 4.03 -0.30 -13.39
CA ALA A 74 3.73 1.12 -13.20
C ALA A 74 5.03 1.94 -13.09
N SER A 75 6.04 1.43 -12.38
CA SER A 75 7.35 2.09 -12.27
C SER A 75 8.08 2.13 -13.61
N TYR A 76 8.12 1.02 -14.36
CA TYR A 76 8.72 0.95 -15.70
C TYR A 76 8.08 1.98 -16.63
N GLN A 77 6.75 2.04 -16.67
CA GLN A 77 6.04 3.09 -17.42
C GLN A 77 6.44 4.49 -16.94
N ALA A 78 6.56 4.74 -15.63
CA ALA A 78 6.95 6.05 -15.12
C ALA A 78 8.40 6.45 -15.50
N PHE A 79 9.33 5.49 -15.57
CA PHE A 79 10.73 5.75 -15.95
C PHE A 79 10.94 5.93 -17.46
N PHE A 80 10.24 5.13 -18.27
CA PHE A 80 10.46 5.11 -19.73
C PHE A 80 9.42 5.89 -20.53
N ARG A 81 8.38 6.46 -19.89
CA ARG A 81 7.38 7.30 -20.59
C ARG A 81 7.83 8.76 -20.66
N PRO A 82 8.09 9.33 -21.86
CA PRO A 82 8.21 10.77 -22.02
C PRO A 82 6.82 11.39 -21.90
N VAL A 83 6.39 11.70 -20.66
CA VAL A 83 5.08 12.31 -20.34
C VAL A 83 4.83 13.60 -21.14
N ALA A 84 5.90 14.33 -21.47
CA ALA A 84 5.86 15.56 -22.24
C ALA A 84 5.40 15.37 -23.70
N GLU A 85 5.57 14.18 -24.29
CA GLU A 85 5.31 13.94 -25.72
C GLU A 85 3.98 13.22 -25.96
N HIS A 86 3.47 12.45 -24.99
CA HIS A 86 2.37 11.49 -25.21
C HIS A 86 1.23 11.55 -24.18
N GLY A 87 1.31 12.44 -23.18
CA GLY A 87 0.27 12.56 -22.14
C GLY A 87 0.17 11.32 -21.24
N LEU A 88 -0.99 11.12 -20.60
CA LEU A 88 -1.19 10.06 -19.58
C LEU A 88 -1.56 8.67 -20.15
N GLY A 89 -1.77 8.55 -21.46
CA GLY A 89 -2.24 7.33 -22.12
C GLY A 89 -1.15 6.53 -22.84
N ILE A 90 -1.48 5.31 -23.25
CA ILE A 90 -0.71 4.56 -24.25
C ILE A 90 -1.39 4.83 -25.58
N ASP A 91 -0.74 5.57 -26.48
CA ASP A 91 -1.21 5.73 -27.85
C ASP A 91 -0.46 4.74 -28.76
N PRO A 92 -1.07 3.60 -29.12
CA PRO A 92 -0.43 2.59 -29.95
C PRO A 92 -0.13 3.07 -31.37
N THR A 93 -0.61 4.25 -31.79
CA THR A 93 -0.30 4.83 -33.09
C THR A 93 1.08 5.51 -33.13
N THR A 94 1.72 5.70 -31.97
CA THR A 94 3.08 6.23 -31.85
C THR A 94 4.11 5.09 -31.84
N PRO A 95 5.35 5.33 -32.31
CA PRO A 95 6.44 4.34 -32.22
C PRO A 95 6.67 3.86 -30.78
N PHE A 96 6.68 4.80 -29.83
CA PHE A 96 6.82 4.51 -28.40
C PHE A 96 5.64 3.68 -27.86
N GLY A 97 4.40 4.00 -28.22
CA GLY A 97 3.24 3.24 -27.77
C GLY A 97 3.18 1.83 -28.34
N THR A 98 3.67 1.63 -29.57
CA THR A 98 3.83 0.30 -30.18
C THR A 98 4.89 -0.52 -29.44
N GLU A 99 6.05 0.07 -29.15
CA GLU A 99 7.11 -0.56 -28.35
C GLU A 99 6.62 -0.93 -26.95
N LEU A 100 5.99 0.02 -26.25
CA LEU A 100 5.44 -0.18 -24.92
C LEU A 100 4.38 -1.27 -24.90
N LYS A 101 3.49 -1.33 -25.90
CA LYS A 101 2.53 -2.42 -26.04
C LYS A 101 3.22 -3.77 -26.22
N GLY A 102 4.26 -3.85 -27.04
CA GLY A 102 5.07 -5.06 -27.17
C GLY A 102 5.66 -5.54 -25.84
N HIS A 103 6.15 -4.60 -25.01
CA HIS A 103 6.62 -4.91 -23.66
C HIS A 103 5.50 -5.36 -22.71
N ILE A 104 4.32 -4.73 -22.75
CA ILE A 104 3.14 -5.16 -21.98
C ILE A 104 2.76 -6.59 -22.36
N ASP A 105 2.62 -6.86 -23.65
CA ASP A 105 2.18 -8.16 -24.14
C ASP A 105 3.18 -9.28 -23.75
N ALA A 106 4.48 -8.97 -23.73
CA ALA A 106 5.53 -9.94 -23.37
C ALA A 106 5.75 -10.09 -21.86
N TYR A 107 5.56 -9.02 -21.08
CA TYR A 107 6.05 -8.93 -19.69
C TYR A 107 5.07 -8.36 -18.66
N GLY A 108 3.89 -7.87 -19.08
CA GLY A 108 2.99 -7.07 -18.24
C GLY A 108 2.44 -7.77 -16.99
N GLU A 109 2.40 -9.10 -16.97
CA GLU A 109 2.01 -9.89 -15.79
C GLU A 109 3.22 -10.36 -14.94
N ARG A 110 4.45 -10.07 -15.36
CA ARG A 110 5.61 -10.38 -14.51
C ARG A 110 5.52 -9.52 -13.26
N PHE A 111 5.74 -10.16 -12.11
CA PHE A 111 5.75 -9.51 -10.80
C PHE A 111 4.40 -8.94 -10.33
N SER A 112 3.28 -9.29 -10.95
CA SER A 112 1.93 -8.89 -10.52
C SER A 112 1.26 -9.87 -9.53
N THR A 113 2.01 -10.85 -9.02
CA THR A 113 1.47 -11.87 -8.10
C THR A 113 1.40 -11.38 -6.66
N TRP A 114 0.44 -11.92 -5.90
CA TRP A 114 0.34 -11.66 -4.46
C TRP A 114 1.64 -11.93 -3.70
N ARG A 115 2.38 -13.00 -4.05
CA ARG A 115 3.64 -13.37 -3.39
C ARG A 115 4.72 -12.31 -3.59
N HIS A 116 4.82 -11.76 -4.81
CA HIS A 116 5.75 -10.67 -5.11
C HIS A 116 5.41 -9.43 -4.31
N GLY A 117 4.11 -9.08 -4.26
CA GLY A 117 3.60 -8.06 -3.36
C GLY A 117 4.02 -8.32 -1.92
N ALA A 118 3.72 -9.48 -1.34
CA ALA A 118 4.02 -9.80 0.05
C ALA A 118 5.51 -9.61 0.42
N VAL A 119 6.44 -9.95 -0.48
CA VAL A 119 7.89 -9.72 -0.27
C VAL A 119 8.20 -8.23 -0.14
N HIS A 120 7.63 -7.38 -0.99
CA HIS A 120 7.77 -5.92 -0.88
C HIS A 120 7.18 -5.39 0.42
N GLY A 121 6.06 -5.93 0.89
CA GLY A 121 5.48 -5.60 2.20
C GLY A 121 6.44 -5.86 3.36
N ILE A 122 7.15 -6.99 3.32
CA ILE A 122 8.18 -7.34 4.31
C ILE A 122 9.36 -6.36 4.22
N ILE A 123 9.88 -6.09 3.02
CA ILE A 123 10.98 -5.14 2.82
C ILE A 123 10.60 -3.76 3.35
N MET A 124 9.41 -3.26 3.00
CA MET A 124 8.91 -1.97 3.45
C MET A 124 8.79 -1.88 4.96
N SER A 125 8.28 -2.94 5.59
CA SER A 125 8.10 -2.98 7.05
C SER A 125 9.44 -2.95 7.78
N ILE A 126 10.45 -3.68 7.29
CA ILE A 126 11.80 -3.69 7.89
C ILE A 126 12.51 -2.35 7.67
N MET A 127 12.40 -1.76 6.48
CA MET A 127 13.19 -0.57 6.11
C MET A 127 12.60 0.74 6.61
N PHE A 128 11.27 0.88 6.64
CA PHE A 128 10.62 2.15 6.95
C PHE A 128 9.88 2.16 8.30
N ILE A 129 9.31 1.04 8.72
CA ILE A 129 8.47 1.00 9.93
C ILE A 129 9.29 0.65 11.17
N LEU A 130 10.12 -0.39 11.10
CA LEU A 130 10.93 -0.84 12.23
C LEU A 130 11.90 0.24 12.79
N PRO A 131 12.55 1.09 11.97
CA PRO A 131 13.44 2.14 12.49
C PRO A 131 12.69 3.35 13.09
N ALA A 132 11.38 3.45 12.87
CA ALA A 132 10.56 4.58 13.32
C ALA A 132 9.92 4.36 14.72
N THR A 133 10.13 3.18 15.32
CA THR A 133 9.58 2.76 16.63
C THR A 133 10.70 2.47 17.62
#